data_AF-A0A7W9DK31-F1
#
_entry.id   AF-A0A7W9DK31-F1
#
_cell.length_a   1.000
_cell.length_b   1.000
_cell.length_c   1.000
_cell.angle_alpha   90.00
_cell.angle_beta   90.00
_cell.angle_gamma   90.00
#
_symmetry.space_group_name_H-M   'P 1'
#
loop_
_entity.id
_entity.type
_entity.pdbx_description
1 polymer ?
#
loop_
_entity_poly.entity_id
_entity_poly.type
_entity_poly.pdbx_seq_one_letter_code
_entity_poly.pdbx_strand_id
1 'polypeptide(L)'
;MGYAKERGKLEKLLTRIVGLTTYDEKSLANLVDSHEKYSHTVRILKNKEPDTFGDLYKNELQEVKESRKAVKESDSDETRQHNFIAYKDSIVNALEKTIKTTLETL
;
A
#
# COMPACT_ATOMS: atom_id res chain seq x y z
N MET A 1 -4.31 -12.79 19.54
CA MET A 1 -4.05 -13.46 18.25
C MET A 1 -5.01 -13.02 17.11
N GLY A 2 -5.49 -11.77 17.09
CA GLY A 2 -6.64 -11.35 16.26
C GLY A 2 -6.37 -11.09 14.77
N TYR A 3 -5.12 -10.79 14.39
CA TYR A 3 -4.79 -10.24 13.06
C TYR A 3 -3.78 -11.06 12.24
N ALA A 4 -3.41 -12.26 12.70
CA ALA A 4 -2.34 -13.04 12.07
C ALA A 4 -2.62 -13.36 10.58
N LYS A 5 -3.89 -13.60 10.22
CA LYS A 5 -4.30 -13.89 8.85
C LYS A 5 -4.14 -12.67 7.94
N GLU A 6 -4.63 -11.51 8.36
CA GLU A 6 -4.50 -10.26 7.61
C GLU A 6 -3.03 -9.82 7.53
N ARG A 7 -2.27 -9.91 8.62
CA ARG A 7 -0.83 -9.62 8.65
C ARG A 7 -0.06 -10.45 7.63
N GLY A 8 -0.28 -11.77 7.60
CA GLY A 8 0.38 -12.64 6.62
C GLY A 8 0.04 -12.33 5.16
N LYS A 9 -1.11 -11.70 4.88
CA LYS A 9 -1.41 -11.18 3.53
C LYS A 9 -0.60 -9.92 3.23
N LEU A 10 -0.50 -8.99 4.20
CA LEU A 10 0.25 -7.74 4.06
C LEU A 10 1.74 -8.02 3.84
N GLU A 11 2.34 -8.93 4.61
CA GLU A 11 3.76 -9.34 4.47
C GLU A 11 4.06 -9.92 3.07
N LYS A 12 3.13 -10.73 2.53
CA LYS A 12 3.23 -11.26 1.16
C LYS A 12 3.12 -10.17 0.10
N LEU A 13 2.31 -9.14 0.32
CA LEU A 13 2.23 -7.99 -0.59
C LEU A 13 3.53 -7.20 -0.55
N LEU A 14 4.06 -6.93 0.64
CA LEU A 14 5.29 -6.17 0.84
C LEU A 14 6.47 -6.82 0.10
N THR A 15 6.69 -8.11 0.30
CA THR A 15 7.75 -8.87 -0.36
C THR A 15 7.63 -8.87 -1.89
N ARG A 16 6.41 -8.81 -2.43
CA ARG A 16 6.17 -8.76 -3.88
C ARG A 16 6.53 -7.41 -4.51
N ILE A 17 6.32 -6.29 -3.82
CA ILE A 17 6.44 -4.97 -4.43
C ILE A 17 7.72 -4.22 -4.09
N VAL A 18 8.44 -4.61 -3.03
CA VAL A 18 9.63 -3.89 -2.56
C VAL A 18 10.73 -3.81 -3.64
N GLY A 19 10.84 -4.84 -4.48
CA GLY A 19 11.85 -4.92 -5.55
C GLY A 19 11.45 -4.27 -6.87
N LEU A 20 10.27 -3.64 -6.98
CA LEU A 20 9.86 -2.95 -8.20
C LEU A 20 10.60 -1.60 -8.29
N THR A 21 11.64 -1.50 -9.11
CA THR A 21 12.46 -0.28 -9.20
C THR A 21 12.23 0.53 -10.48
N THR A 22 11.54 -0.05 -11.45
CA THR A 22 11.39 0.55 -12.79
C THR A 22 9.94 0.56 -13.19
N TYR A 23 9.51 1.68 -13.76
CA TYR A 23 8.21 1.82 -14.39
C TYR A 23 8.18 1.03 -15.70
N ASP A 24 7.21 0.14 -15.77
CA ASP A 24 6.72 -0.48 -16.99
C ASP A 24 5.26 -0.90 -16.75
N GLU A 25 4.52 -1.26 -17.80
CA GLU A 25 3.09 -1.59 -17.67
C GLU A 25 2.83 -2.79 -16.75
N LYS A 26 3.73 -3.78 -16.73
CA LYS A 26 3.62 -4.97 -15.87
C LYS A 26 3.91 -4.62 -14.42
N SER A 27 4.94 -3.81 -14.16
CA SER A 27 5.29 -3.30 -12.84
C SER A 27 4.19 -2.40 -12.28
N LEU A 28 3.59 -1.53 -13.12
CA LEU A 28 2.44 -0.72 -12.75
C LEU A 28 1.22 -1.60 -12.41
N ALA A 29 0.90 -2.59 -13.25
CA ALA A 29 -0.21 -3.51 -13.00
C ALA A 29 -0.03 -4.28 -11.68
N ASN A 30 1.19 -4.75 -11.40
CA ASN A 30 1.52 -5.40 -10.11
C ASN A 30 1.29 -4.47 -8.92
N LEU A 31 1.65 -3.19 -9.06
CA LEU A 31 1.52 -2.20 -8.01
C LEU A 31 0.06 -1.82 -7.76
N VAL A 32 -0.75 -1.69 -8.83
CA VAL A 32 -2.20 -1.47 -8.75
C VAL A 32 -2.91 -2.64 -8.07
N ASP A 33 -2.62 -3.88 -8.46
CA ASP A 33 -3.18 -5.09 -7.82
C ASP A 33 -2.80 -5.15 -6.33
N SER A 34 -1.57 -4.75 -5.99
CA SER A 34 -1.11 -4.73 -4.58
C SER A 34 -1.80 -3.65 -3.76
N HIS A 35 -2.01 -2.46 -4.32
CA HIS A 35 -2.82 -1.40 -3.69
C HIS A 35 -4.27 -1.88 -3.45
N GLU A 36 -4.93 -2.51 -4.43
CA GLU A 36 -6.30 -2.99 -4.24
C GLU A 36 -6.39 -4.02 -3.10
N LYS A 37 -5.42 -4.94 -3.02
CA LYS A 37 -5.33 -5.93 -1.94
C LYS A 37 -5.02 -5.28 -0.58
N TYR A 38 -4.16 -4.27 -0.54
CA TYR A 38 -3.91 -3.48 0.66
C TYR A 38 -5.19 -2.78 1.13
N SER A 39 -5.84 -2.00 0.25
CA SER A 39 -7.10 -1.28 0.49
C SER A 39 -8.19 -2.18 1.07
N HIS A 40 -8.36 -3.36 0.49
CA HIS A 40 -9.31 -4.34 0.99
C HIS A 40 -8.94 -4.84 2.40
N THR A 41 -7.66 -5.12 2.64
CA THR A 41 -7.19 -5.67 3.92
C THR A 41 -7.27 -4.65 5.05
N VAL A 42 -6.81 -3.40 4.82
CA VAL A 42 -6.89 -2.33 5.83
C VAL A 42 -8.35 -1.97 6.15
N ARG A 43 -9.27 -2.07 5.18
CA ARG A 43 -10.72 -1.93 5.44
C ARG A 43 -11.26 -3.02 6.37
N ILE A 44 -10.84 -4.27 6.19
CA ILE A 44 -11.21 -5.38 7.09
C ILE A 44 -10.73 -5.08 8.50
N LEU A 45 -9.46 -4.67 8.65
CA LEU A 45 -8.87 -4.33 9.95
C LEU A 45 -9.61 -3.17 10.61
N LYS A 46 -9.87 -2.08 9.87
CA LYS A 46 -10.68 -0.93 10.33
C LYS A 46 -12.10 -1.30 10.73
N ASN A 47 -12.71 -2.31 10.12
CA ASN A 47 -14.03 -2.76 10.53
C ASN A 47 -14.00 -3.65 11.77
N LYS A 48 -12.88 -4.32 12.05
CA LYS A 48 -12.67 -5.11 13.26
C LYS A 48 -12.34 -4.22 14.46
N GLU A 49 -11.43 -3.27 14.27
CA GLU A 49 -10.96 -2.36 15.32
C GLU A 49 -10.78 -0.94 14.76
N PRO A 50 -11.86 -0.15 14.69
CA PRO A 50 -11.86 1.17 14.08
C PRO A 50 -10.89 2.16 14.74
N ASP A 51 -10.73 2.08 16.05
CA ASP A 51 -9.89 3.03 16.81
C ASP A 51 -8.40 2.84 16.51
N THR A 52 -7.99 1.60 16.25
CA THR A 52 -6.60 1.25 15.92
C THR A 52 -6.27 1.47 14.45
N PHE A 53 -7.17 1.08 13.53
CA PHE A 53 -6.89 1.06 12.09
C PHE A 53 -7.59 2.18 11.30
N GLY A 54 -8.36 3.04 11.97
CA GLY A 54 -9.13 4.12 11.34
C GLY A 54 -8.24 5.10 10.60
N ASP A 55 -7.13 5.52 11.21
CA ASP A 55 -6.19 6.47 10.61
C ASP A 55 -5.40 5.84 9.46
N LEU A 56 -5.00 4.56 9.58
CA LEU A 56 -4.36 3.82 8.49
C LEU A 56 -5.29 3.70 7.26
N TYR A 57 -6.59 3.48 7.49
CA TYR A 57 -7.59 3.43 6.43
C TYR A 57 -7.86 4.80 5.78
N LYS A 58 -7.80 5.89 6.55
CA LYS A 58 -8.11 7.23 6.04
C LYS A 58 -6.89 7.90 5.41
N ASN A 59 -5.79 7.98 6.15
CA ASN A 59 -4.64 8.81 5.81
C ASN A 59 -3.71 8.07 4.84
N GLU A 60 -3.21 6.89 5.23
CA GLU A 60 -2.25 6.14 4.42
C GLU A 60 -2.87 5.68 3.09
N LEU A 61 -4.13 5.24 3.11
CA LEU A 61 -4.82 4.88 1.86
C LEU A 61 -5.06 6.09 0.96
N GLN A 62 -5.24 7.29 1.52
CA GLN A 62 -5.40 8.50 0.72
C GLN A 62 -4.08 8.90 0.06
N GLU A 63 -2.96 8.86 0.80
CA GLU A 63 -1.61 9.11 0.26
C GLU A 63 -1.27 8.15 -0.89
N VAL A 64 -1.61 6.87 -0.74
CA VAL A 64 -1.45 5.85 -1.79
C VAL A 64 -2.28 6.18 -3.04
N LYS A 65 -3.52 6.69 -2.88
CA LYS A 65 -4.37 7.09 -4.01
C LYS A 65 -3.83 8.32 -4.73
N GLU A 66 -3.33 9.30 -3.99
CA GLU A 66 -2.73 10.52 -4.54
C GLU A 66 -1.47 10.19 -5.33
N SER A 67 -0.61 9.33 -4.80
CA SER A 67 0.59 8.88 -5.50
C SER A 67 0.25 8.11 -6.78
N ARG A 68 -0.80 7.26 -6.75
CA ARG A 68 -1.32 6.60 -7.97
C ARG A 68 -1.79 7.62 -9.02
N LYS A 69 -2.45 8.68 -8.59
CA LYS A 69 -2.96 9.74 -9.46
C LYS A 69 -1.79 10.48 -10.13
N ALA A 70 -0.74 10.81 -9.37
CA ALA A 70 0.46 11.46 -9.89
C ALA A 70 1.12 10.66 -11.04
N VAL A 71 1.19 9.32 -10.95
CA VAL A 71 1.69 8.48 -12.05
C VAL A 71 0.88 8.67 -13.33
N LYS A 72 -0.46 8.72 -13.22
CA LYS A 72 -1.36 8.88 -14.37
C LYS A 72 -1.29 10.27 -14.99
N GLU A 73 -1.05 11.28 -14.18
CA GLU A 73 -0.97 12.68 -14.60
C GLU A 73 0.45 13.09 -15.02
N SER A 74 1.39 12.15 -15.07
CA SER A 74 2.77 12.42 -15.47
C SER A 74 2.87 12.75 -16.96
N ASP A 75 3.52 13.88 -17.23
CA ASP A 75 3.68 14.52 -18.54
C ASP A 75 4.92 14.05 -19.32
N SER A 76 5.90 13.47 -18.63
CA SER A 76 7.11 12.90 -19.21
C SER A 76 7.41 11.52 -18.64
N ASP A 77 8.26 10.75 -19.33
CA ASP A 77 8.69 9.44 -18.86
C ASP A 77 9.56 9.53 -17.59
N GLU A 78 10.35 10.59 -17.44
CA GLU A 78 11.13 10.85 -16.22
C GLU A 78 10.21 11.16 -15.03
N THR A 79 9.23 12.05 -15.21
CA THR A 79 8.21 12.36 -14.19
C THR A 79 7.43 11.10 -13.81
N ARG A 80 7.10 10.26 -14.80
CA ARG A 80 6.34 9.02 -14.58
C ARG A 80 7.14 7.99 -13.80
N GLN A 81 8.42 7.82 -14.12
CA GLN A 81 9.33 6.96 -13.36
C GLN A 81 9.45 7.42 -11.91
N HIS A 82 9.66 8.72 -11.68
CA HIS A 82 9.72 9.29 -10.34
C HIS A 82 8.43 9.05 -9.55
N ASN A 83 7.29 9.38 -10.14
CA ASN A 83 5.98 9.20 -9.50
C ASN A 83 5.64 7.72 -9.27
N PHE A 84 6.13 6.81 -10.12
CA PHE A 84 5.97 5.38 -9.93
C PHE A 84 6.71 4.89 -8.68
N ILE A 85 7.95 5.34 -8.48
CA ILE A 85 8.71 5.05 -7.26
C ILE A 85 8.00 5.60 -6.03
N ALA A 86 7.55 6.87 -6.07
CA ALA A 86 6.80 7.47 -4.99
C ALA A 86 5.51 6.69 -4.66
N TYR A 87 4.77 6.25 -5.69
CA TYR A 87 3.59 5.41 -5.50
C TYR A 87 3.94 4.06 -4.85
N LYS A 88 5.01 3.39 -5.27
CA LYS A 88 5.46 2.16 -4.62
C LYS A 88 5.83 2.40 -3.17
N ASP A 89 6.62 3.44 -2.88
CA ASP A 89 7.06 3.76 -1.53
C ASP A 89 5.89 4.08 -0.61
N SER A 90 4.87 4.80 -1.10
CA SER A 90 3.64 5.06 -0.35
C SER A 90 2.93 3.75 0.07
N ILE A 91 2.85 2.76 -0.82
CA ILE A 91 2.24 1.46 -0.50
C ILE A 91 3.11 0.70 0.49
N VAL A 92 4.43 0.68 0.29
CA VAL A 92 5.38 0.01 1.20
C VAL A 92 5.24 0.59 2.62
N ASN A 93 5.29 1.91 2.76
CA ASN A 93 5.13 2.58 4.04
C ASN A 93 3.78 2.25 4.71
N ALA A 94 2.69 2.28 3.94
CA ALA A 94 1.36 1.95 4.43
C ALA A 94 1.26 0.47 4.90
N LEU A 95 1.87 -0.45 4.15
CA LEU A 95 1.96 -1.87 4.53
C LEU A 95 2.76 -2.05 5.81
N GLU A 96 3.94 -1.46 5.92
CA GLU A 96 4.82 -1.56 7.08
C GLU A 96 4.16 -1.01 8.35
N LYS A 97 3.56 0.18 8.28
CA LYS A 97 2.80 0.78 9.39
C LYS A 97 1.64 -0.12 9.82
N THR A 98 0.89 -0.67 8.87
CA THR A 98 -0.24 -1.56 9.17
C THR A 98 0.25 -2.87 9.81
N ILE A 99 1.30 -3.49 9.27
CA ILE A 99 1.90 -4.72 9.84
C ILE A 99 2.38 -4.45 11.27
N LYS A 100 3.11 -3.35 11.49
CA LYS A 100 3.59 -2.94 12.81
C LYS A 100 2.43 -2.78 13.79
N THR A 101 1.38 -2.08 13.39
CA THR A 101 0.17 -1.89 14.21
C THR A 101 -0.47 -3.22 14.58
N THR A 102 -0.56 -4.18 13.64
CA THR A 102 -1.10 -5.53 13.95
C THR A 102 -0.23 -6.35 14.92
N LEU A 103 1.05 -6.01 15.07
CA LEU A 103 1.96 -6.64 16.03
C LEU A 103 1.87 -5.99 17.41
N GLU A 104 1.70 -4.67 17.46
CA GLU A 104 1.63 -3.89 18.71
C GLU A 104 0.26 -3.99 19.39
N THR A 105 -0.79 -4.32 18.66
CA THR A 105 -2.17 -4.49 19.18
C THR A 105 -2.43 -5.91 19.72
N LEU A 106 -1.38 -6.62 20.19
CA LEU A 106 -1.45 -8.01 20.67
C LEU A 106 -1.33 -8.14 22.18
#